data_AF-A0A069QM00-F1
#
_entry.id   AF-A0A069QM00-F1
#
_cell.length_a   1.000
_cell.length_b   1.000
_cell.length_c   1.000
_cell.angle_alpha   90.00
_cell.angle_beta   90.00
_cell.angle_gamma   90.00
#
_symmetry.space_group_name_H-M   'P 1'
#
loop_
_entity.id
_entity.type
_entity.pdbx_description
1 polymer ?
#
loop_
_entity_poly.entity_id
_entity_poly.type
_entity_poly.pdbx_seq_one_letter_code
_entity_poly.pdbx_strand_id
1 'polypeptide(L)'
;MKSIFFVLITIIALSSCKGECNYNEPIEGVLVTNWERSLYPNHGKIYSYKAGTNFTDFVDSFDLTIIKKNLTRTDWTTCYLTKEKPTHKDDIRLVLDDTLVYDISDITLSWFVDQRHWTMGGPMEYCIVSSLKVNGHVVKGTMHSSNLAFPREYARVLKR
;
A
#
# COMPACT_ATOMS: atom_id res chain seq x y z
N MET A 1 30.75 -24.96 -31.18
CA MET A 1 30.91 -24.30 -29.86
C MET A 1 30.58 -22.80 -29.84
N LYS A 2 30.57 -22.06 -30.96
CA LYS A 2 30.12 -20.64 -30.98
C LYS A 2 28.58 -20.47 -30.88
N SER A 3 27.80 -21.40 -31.43
CA SER A 3 26.34 -21.30 -31.48
C SER A 3 25.66 -21.46 -30.10
N ILE A 4 26.21 -22.31 -29.22
CA ILE A 4 25.64 -22.58 -27.89
C ILE A 4 25.78 -21.36 -26.96
N PHE A 5 26.90 -20.62 -27.06
CA PHE A 5 27.10 -19.40 -26.28
C PHE A 5 26.09 -18.30 -26.64
N PHE A 6 25.73 -18.16 -27.92
CA PHE A 6 24.71 -17.21 -28.37
C PHE A 6 23.30 -17.54 -27.86
N VAL A 7 22.97 -18.84 -27.79
CA VAL A 7 21.69 -19.33 -27.25
C VAL A 7 21.60 -19.05 -25.74
N LEU A 8 22.68 -19.25 -24.98
CA LEU A 8 22.69 -18.94 -23.54
C LEU A 8 22.58 -17.44 -23.26
N ILE A 9 23.27 -16.59 -24.03
CA ILE A 9 23.21 -15.13 -23.88
C ILE A 9 21.80 -14.60 -24.22
N THR A 10 21.13 -15.16 -25.23
CA THR A 10 19.75 -14.78 -25.59
C THR A 10 18.74 -15.25 -24.53
N ILE A 11 18.90 -16.43 -23.93
CA ILE A 11 18.05 -16.91 -22.82
C ILE A 11 18.24 -16.03 -21.57
N ILE A 12 19.46 -15.61 -21.24
CA ILE A 12 19.73 -14.72 -20.11
C ILE A 12 19.12 -13.32 -20.36
N ALA A 13 19.24 -12.79 -21.58
CA ALA A 13 18.67 -11.50 -21.96
C ALA A 13 17.13 -11.49 -21.92
N LEU A 14 16.48 -12.62 -22.22
CA LEU A 14 15.01 -12.76 -22.12
C LEU A 14 14.51 -12.87 -20.66
N SER A 15 15.39 -13.18 -19.70
CA SER A 15 15.01 -13.47 -18.31
C SER A 15 15.04 -12.27 -17.35
N SER A 16 15.49 -11.08 -17.79
CA SER A 16 15.82 -9.98 -16.88
C SER A 16 15.09 -8.66 -17.09
N CYS A 17 13.92 -8.67 -17.72
CA CYS A 17 12.97 -7.56 -17.55
C CYS A 17 12.18 -7.78 -16.26
N LYS A 18 12.81 -7.58 -15.09
CA LYS A 18 12.03 -7.36 -13.87
C LYS A 18 11.43 -5.97 -13.97
N GLY A 19 10.10 -5.85 -13.92
CA GLY A 19 9.46 -4.54 -13.94
C GLY A 19 9.88 -3.70 -12.72
N GLU A 20 9.96 -2.40 -12.91
CA GLU A 20 10.25 -1.44 -11.84
C GLU A 20 8.93 -0.82 -11.35
N CYS A 21 8.78 -0.71 -10.03
CA CYS A 21 7.57 -0.13 -9.46
C CYS A 21 7.64 1.38 -9.35
N ASN A 22 6.59 2.04 -9.83
CA ASN A 22 6.51 3.49 -9.83
C ASN A 22 5.94 4.00 -8.51
N TYR A 23 6.79 4.59 -7.67
CA TYR A 23 6.37 5.19 -6.40
C TYR A 23 5.48 6.44 -6.56
N ASN A 24 5.39 7.03 -7.76
CA ASN A 24 4.44 8.10 -8.05
C ASN A 24 3.02 7.60 -8.33
N GLU A 25 2.80 6.28 -8.41
CA GLU A 25 1.45 5.77 -8.55
C GLU A 25 0.60 6.17 -7.34
N PRO A 26 -0.66 6.59 -7.57
CA PRO A 26 -1.54 7.02 -6.51
C PRO A 26 -2.03 5.84 -5.69
N ILE A 27 -2.07 6.03 -4.38
CA ILE A 27 -2.75 5.12 -3.45
C ILE A 27 -4.25 5.40 -3.53
N GLU A 28 -5.01 4.39 -3.88
CA GLU A 28 -6.46 4.49 -4.07
C GLU A 28 -7.25 4.18 -2.81
N GLY A 29 -6.68 3.38 -1.91
CA GLY A 29 -7.36 2.96 -0.71
C GLY A 29 -6.43 2.57 0.43
N VAL A 30 -6.99 2.65 1.65
CA VAL A 30 -6.37 2.15 2.87
C VAL A 30 -7.31 1.16 3.54
N LEU A 31 -6.79 -0.03 3.82
CA LEU A 31 -7.49 -1.16 4.40
C LEU A 31 -7.02 -1.32 5.84
N VAL A 32 -7.89 -0.99 6.80
CA VAL A 32 -7.62 -1.27 8.21
C VAL A 32 -8.33 -2.57 8.58
N THR A 33 -7.60 -3.58 9.04
CA THR A 33 -8.15 -4.91 9.37
C THR A 33 -8.41 -5.07 10.88
N ASN A 34 -8.97 -6.21 11.29
CA ASN A 34 -9.23 -6.60 12.69
C ASN A 34 -10.18 -5.66 13.48
N TRP A 35 -11.31 -5.28 12.89
CA TRP A 35 -12.34 -4.43 13.55
C TRP A 35 -13.34 -5.18 14.44
N GLU A 36 -13.19 -6.50 14.63
CA GLU A 36 -14.24 -7.42 15.11
C GLU A 36 -15.04 -6.99 16.35
N ARG A 37 -14.47 -6.18 17.25
CA ARG A 37 -15.14 -5.73 18.49
C ARG A 37 -15.22 -4.21 18.66
N SER A 38 -14.87 -3.45 17.62
CA SER A 38 -14.77 -2.01 17.71
C SER A 38 -15.75 -1.31 16.76
N LEU A 39 -16.18 -0.12 17.17
CA LEU A 39 -16.96 0.75 16.29
C LEU A 39 -16.10 1.13 15.09
N TYR A 40 -16.70 1.03 13.90
CA TYR A 40 -16.11 1.51 12.66
C TYR A 40 -16.04 3.04 12.68
N PRO A 41 -15.00 3.64 12.09
CA PRO A 41 -14.94 5.07 12.01
C PRO A 41 -15.95 5.60 10.98
N ASN A 42 -16.45 6.80 11.21
CA ASN A 42 -17.40 7.47 10.33
C ASN A 42 -16.73 8.52 9.44
N HIS A 43 -15.62 9.08 9.90
CA HIS A 43 -14.82 10.04 9.12
C HIS A 43 -13.34 9.77 9.26
N GLY A 44 -12.58 10.30 8.31
CA GLY A 44 -11.14 10.25 8.39
C GLY A 44 -10.48 11.15 7.36
N LYS A 45 -9.21 11.40 7.59
CA LYS A 45 -8.37 12.26 6.76
C LYS A 45 -6.99 11.67 6.64
N ILE A 46 -6.42 11.80 5.46
CA ILE A 46 -5.02 11.46 5.21
C ILE A 46 -4.21 12.74 5.08
N TYR A 47 -3.00 12.71 5.62
CA TYR A 47 -2.01 13.76 5.48
C TYR A 47 -0.73 13.15 4.92
N SER A 48 -0.17 13.75 3.88
CA SER A 48 1.15 13.39 3.35
C SER A 48 2.22 14.29 3.92
N TYR A 49 3.38 13.69 4.18
CA TYR A 49 4.58 14.34 4.65
C TYR A 49 5.76 13.85 3.83
N LYS A 50 6.77 14.69 3.65
CA LYS A 50 7.98 14.29 2.95
C LYS A 50 8.61 13.09 3.67
N ALA A 51 8.94 12.03 2.92
CA ALA A 51 9.48 10.81 3.51
C ALA A 51 10.74 11.05 4.35
N GLY A 52 10.84 10.35 5.48
CA GLY A 52 12.00 10.40 6.38
C GLY A 52 12.07 11.65 7.27
N THR A 53 11.03 12.49 7.26
CA THR A 53 10.98 13.72 8.08
C THR A 53 10.27 13.50 9.41
N ASN A 54 9.91 12.26 9.76
CA ASN A 54 9.15 11.95 10.99
C ASN A 54 7.85 12.76 11.10
N PHE A 55 7.15 12.95 9.97
CA PHE A 55 5.87 13.66 9.89
C PHE A 55 5.94 15.14 10.33
N THR A 56 7.07 15.82 10.09
CA THR A 56 7.21 17.28 10.33
C THR A 56 6.97 18.12 9.08
N ASP A 57 7.38 17.62 7.91
CA ASP A 57 7.36 18.39 6.67
C ASP A 57 6.08 18.06 5.90
N PHE A 58 5.02 18.80 6.17
CA PHE A 58 3.72 18.64 5.52
C PHE A 58 3.79 18.88 4.01
N VAL A 59 3.16 17.99 3.24
CA VAL A 59 3.04 18.08 1.79
C VAL A 59 1.61 18.44 1.40
N ASP A 60 0.65 17.60 1.79
CA ASP A 60 -0.75 17.76 1.38
C ASP A 60 -1.72 16.98 2.29
N SER A 61 -3.02 17.20 2.14
CA SER A 61 -4.07 16.47 2.85
C SER A 61 -5.21 16.03 1.95
N PHE A 62 -5.73 14.84 2.20
CA PHE A 62 -6.74 14.19 1.37
C PHE A 62 -7.91 13.74 2.22
N ASP A 63 -9.12 14.15 1.85
CA ASP A 63 -10.32 13.69 2.52
C ASP A 63 -10.67 12.26 2.09
N LEU A 64 -11.18 11.46 3.04
CA LEU A 64 -11.71 10.13 2.78
C LEU A 64 -13.19 10.22 2.47
N THR A 65 -13.62 9.65 1.34
CA THR A 65 -15.03 9.74 0.90
C THR A 65 -15.90 8.63 1.45
N ILE A 66 -15.34 7.43 1.57
CA ILE A 66 -16.11 6.22 1.86
C ILE A 66 -15.32 5.35 2.83
N ILE A 67 -15.86 5.20 4.05
CA ILE A 67 -15.42 4.20 5.02
C ILE A 67 -16.49 3.11 5.05
N LYS A 68 -16.19 1.96 4.45
CA LYS A 68 -17.13 0.83 4.39
C LYS A 68 -16.57 -0.35 5.16
N LYS A 69 -17.44 -1.00 5.93
CA LYS A 69 -17.22 -2.38 6.36
C LYS A 69 -17.17 -3.25 5.12
N ASN A 70 -16.13 -4.06 4.97
CA ASN A 70 -16.08 -5.02 3.90
C ASN A 70 -17.14 -6.11 4.18
N LEU A 71 -18.12 -6.24 3.28
CA LEU A 71 -19.25 -7.17 3.45
C LEU A 71 -18.83 -8.64 3.36
N THR A 72 -17.69 -8.93 2.70
CA THR A 72 -17.15 -10.30 2.59
C THR A 72 -16.12 -10.63 3.66
N ARG A 73 -15.52 -9.61 4.30
CA ARG A 73 -14.56 -9.73 5.40
C ARG A 73 -14.97 -8.79 6.52
N THR A 74 -15.79 -9.30 7.43
CA THR A 74 -16.42 -8.49 8.48
C THR A 74 -15.43 -7.86 9.45
N ASP A 75 -14.16 -8.22 9.42
CA ASP A 75 -13.06 -7.65 10.20
C ASP A 75 -12.36 -6.48 9.47
N TRP A 76 -12.69 -6.16 8.22
CA TRP A 76 -11.99 -5.15 7.42
C TRP A 76 -12.80 -3.86 7.26
N THR A 77 -12.10 -2.75 7.34
CA THR A 77 -12.59 -1.42 6.96
C THR A 77 -11.82 -0.94 5.76
N THR A 78 -12.52 -0.63 4.68
CA THR A 78 -11.92 -0.02 3.49
C THR A 78 -12.20 1.49 3.51
N CYS A 79 -11.13 2.27 3.54
CA CYS A 79 -11.14 3.72 3.41
C CYS A 79 -10.75 4.06 1.97
N TYR A 80 -11.68 4.58 1.18
CA TYR A 80 -11.42 5.01 -0.19
C TYR A 80 -11.06 6.48 -0.25
N LEU A 81 -10.03 6.78 -1.03
CA LEU A 81 -9.55 8.13 -1.30
C LEU A 81 -10.27 8.76 -2.50
N THR A 82 -10.46 10.08 -2.44
CA THR A 82 -11.18 10.86 -3.45
C THR A 82 -10.32 11.16 -4.69
N LYS A 83 -10.66 12.19 -5.47
CA LYS A 83 -9.98 12.60 -6.72
C LYS A 83 -8.48 12.80 -6.55
N GLU A 84 -8.05 13.42 -5.46
CA GLU A 84 -6.63 13.60 -5.13
C GLU A 84 -6.19 12.49 -4.18
N LYS A 85 -5.02 11.92 -4.48
CA LYS A 85 -4.53 10.69 -3.85
C LYS A 85 -3.06 10.87 -3.47
N PRO A 86 -2.66 10.44 -2.26
CA PRO A 86 -1.25 10.39 -1.89
C PRO A 86 -0.50 9.37 -2.74
N THR A 87 0.82 9.47 -2.78
CA THR A 87 1.69 8.51 -3.49
C THR A 87 2.59 7.78 -2.50
N HIS A 88 3.30 6.76 -2.97
CA HIS A 88 4.22 5.98 -2.12
C HIS A 88 5.54 6.69 -1.81
N LYS A 89 5.79 7.87 -2.38
CA LYS A 89 7.01 8.66 -2.13
C LYS A 89 7.00 9.37 -0.79
N ASP A 90 5.83 9.56 -0.21
CA ASP A 90 5.62 10.35 1.00
C ASP A 90 5.30 9.43 2.18
N ASP A 91 5.61 9.90 3.39
CA ASP A 91 5.09 9.33 4.62
C ASP A 91 3.63 9.78 4.80
N ILE A 92 2.78 8.89 5.30
CA ILE A 92 1.33 9.07 5.30
C ILE A 92 0.80 8.97 6.72
N ARG A 93 0.05 9.96 7.18
CA ARG A 93 -0.70 9.90 8.43
C ARG A 93 -2.18 9.73 8.13
N LEU A 94 -2.76 8.61 8.55
CA LEU A 94 -4.20 8.39 8.55
C LEU A 94 -4.76 8.75 9.93
N VAL A 95 -5.77 9.63 9.95
CA VAL A 95 -6.55 9.96 11.15
C VAL A 95 -7.98 9.51 10.93
N LEU A 96 -8.51 8.70 11.85
CA LEU A 96 -9.90 8.23 11.84
C LEU A 96 -10.63 8.72 13.10
N ASP A 97 -11.83 9.26 12.90
CA ASP A 97 -12.69 9.83 13.95
C ASP A 97 -11.98 10.79 14.93
N ASP A 98 -10.95 11.50 14.46
CA ASP A 98 -10.06 12.39 15.24
C ASP A 98 -9.39 11.73 16.46
N THR A 99 -9.44 10.40 16.57
CA THR A 99 -9.03 9.66 17.77
C THR A 99 -8.02 8.56 17.46
N LEU A 100 -8.10 7.92 16.30
CA LEU A 100 -7.17 6.88 15.88
C LEU A 100 -6.19 7.45 14.86
N VAL A 101 -4.90 7.39 15.17
CA VAL A 101 -3.84 7.90 14.29
C VAL A 101 -2.91 6.76 13.89
N TYR A 102 -2.62 6.68 12.60
CA TYR A 102 -1.67 5.75 12.01
C TYR A 102 -0.61 6.52 11.24
N ASP A 103 0.62 6.49 11.74
CA ASP A 103 1.79 7.07 11.09
C ASP A 103 2.45 5.99 10.23
N ILE A 104 2.28 6.08 8.92
CA ILE A 104 2.72 5.11 7.92
C ILE A 104 3.98 5.63 7.24
N SER A 105 5.06 4.87 7.29
CA SER A 105 6.34 5.22 6.67
C SER A 105 7.00 3.99 6.04
N ASP A 106 8.17 4.18 5.42
CA ASP A 106 9.02 3.11 4.88
C ASP A 106 8.25 2.15 3.95
N ILE A 107 7.38 2.70 3.10
CA ILE A 107 6.59 1.91 2.15
C ILE A 107 7.53 1.35 1.09
N THR A 108 7.54 0.04 0.92
CA THR A 108 8.40 -0.67 -0.03
C THR A 108 7.56 -1.39 -1.07
N LEU A 109 7.70 -0.99 -2.33
CA LEU A 109 7.08 -1.65 -3.47
C LEU A 109 7.99 -2.74 -4.04
N SER A 110 7.40 -3.86 -4.48
CA SER A 110 8.09 -4.90 -5.21
C SER A 110 7.29 -5.36 -6.42
N TRP A 111 7.99 -5.72 -7.49
CA TRP A 111 7.38 -6.38 -8.64
C TRP A 111 6.95 -7.79 -8.28
N PHE A 112 5.69 -8.13 -8.55
CA PHE A 112 5.12 -9.43 -8.26
C PHE A 112 4.64 -10.10 -9.56
N VAL A 113 5.03 -11.36 -9.72
CA VAL A 113 4.61 -12.21 -10.84
C VAL A 113 3.61 -13.23 -10.31
N ASP A 114 2.35 -13.05 -10.67
CA ASP A 114 1.27 -13.94 -10.28
C ASP A 114 1.20 -15.14 -11.21
N GLN A 115 1.79 -16.25 -10.76
CA GLN A 115 1.80 -17.52 -11.50
C GLN A 115 0.43 -18.21 -11.56
N ARG A 116 -0.56 -17.76 -10.78
CA ARG A 116 -1.89 -18.38 -10.72
C ARG A 116 -2.85 -17.78 -11.73
N HIS A 117 -2.70 -16.49 -12.04
CA HIS A 117 -3.55 -15.79 -12.99
C HIS A 117 -2.78 -15.45 -14.26
N TRP A 118 -3.35 -15.81 -15.41
CA TRP A 118 -2.70 -15.69 -16.70
C TRP A 118 -3.49 -14.75 -17.62
N THR A 119 -2.76 -13.95 -18.38
CA THR A 119 -3.28 -13.15 -19.50
C THR A 119 -2.80 -13.77 -20.82
N MET A 120 -3.27 -13.25 -21.97
CA MET A 120 -2.87 -13.78 -23.27
C MET A 120 -1.34 -13.77 -23.53
N GLY A 121 -0.57 -12.97 -22.78
CA GLY A 121 0.88 -12.83 -22.92
C GLY A 121 1.73 -13.52 -21.84
N GLY A 122 1.12 -14.20 -20.86
CA GLY A 122 1.84 -14.83 -19.75
C GLY A 122 1.21 -14.58 -18.37
N PRO A 123 1.92 -14.93 -17.29
CA PRO A 123 1.51 -14.62 -15.92
C PRO A 123 1.20 -13.14 -15.74
N MET A 124 0.23 -12.83 -14.89
CA MET A 124 -0.10 -11.45 -14.59
C MET A 124 1.02 -10.83 -13.73
N GLU A 125 1.51 -9.66 -14.12
CA GLU A 125 2.58 -8.96 -13.41
C GLU A 125 2.10 -7.58 -12.95
N TYR A 126 2.39 -7.22 -11.70
CA TYR A 126 1.97 -5.96 -11.11
C TYR A 126 2.82 -5.59 -9.89
N CYS A 127 2.70 -4.34 -9.46
CA CYS A 127 3.36 -3.86 -8.26
C CYS A 127 2.55 -4.17 -7.00
N ILE A 128 3.25 -4.60 -5.95
CA ILE A 128 2.65 -4.83 -4.63
C ILE A 128 3.37 -3.99 -3.58
N VAL A 129 2.65 -3.69 -2.50
CA VAL A 129 3.25 -3.19 -1.27
C VAL A 129 3.80 -4.38 -0.48
N SER A 130 5.11 -4.58 -0.56
CA SER A 130 5.83 -5.70 0.07
C SER A 130 5.99 -5.51 1.58
N SER A 131 6.26 -4.27 2.00
CA SER A 131 6.31 -3.88 3.39
C SER A 131 5.98 -2.42 3.60
N LEU A 132 5.50 -2.09 4.78
CA LEU A 132 5.30 -0.74 5.26
C LEU A 132 5.45 -0.73 6.79
N LYS A 133 5.72 0.43 7.38
CA LYS A 133 5.81 0.59 8.84
C LYS A 133 4.63 1.43 9.30
N VAL A 134 3.90 0.98 10.32
CA VAL A 134 2.77 1.72 10.92
C VAL A 134 3.02 1.91 12.41
N ASN A 135 3.15 3.16 12.86
CA ASN A 135 3.41 3.51 14.26
C ASN A 135 4.55 2.69 14.89
N GLY A 136 5.59 2.36 14.10
CA GLY A 136 6.72 1.54 14.56
C GLY A 136 6.64 0.05 14.21
N HIS A 137 5.46 -0.47 13.87
CA HIS A 137 5.25 -1.88 13.54
C HIS A 137 5.47 -2.15 12.06
N VAL A 138 6.26 -3.18 11.72
CA VAL A 138 6.48 -3.58 10.32
C VAL A 138 5.35 -4.52 9.87
N VAL A 139 4.67 -4.13 8.80
CA VAL A 139 3.63 -4.93 8.14
C VAL A 139 4.20 -5.44 6.84
N LYS A 140 4.15 -6.75 6.63
CA LYS A 140 4.51 -7.38 5.37
C LYS A 140 3.24 -7.82 4.67
N GLY A 141 3.18 -7.61 3.36
CA GLY A 141 1.98 -7.89 2.59
C GLY A 141 2.29 -8.17 1.13
N THR A 142 1.26 -8.64 0.44
CA THR A 142 1.25 -8.81 -1.03
C THR A 142 0.03 -8.11 -1.62
N MET A 143 -0.36 -6.98 -1.03
CA MET A 143 -1.47 -6.19 -1.55
C MET A 143 -1.00 -5.40 -2.76
N HIS A 144 -1.87 -5.22 -3.75
CA HIS A 144 -1.60 -4.38 -4.92
C HIS A 144 -1.15 -2.96 -4.50
N SER A 145 -0.24 -2.34 -5.23
CA SER A 145 0.34 -1.02 -4.94
C SER A 145 -0.72 0.03 -4.60
N SER A 146 -1.83 0.02 -5.33
CA SER A 146 -2.96 0.93 -5.09
C SER A 146 -3.58 0.88 -3.69
N ASN A 147 -3.28 -0.13 -2.85
CA ASN A 147 -3.86 -0.24 -1.52
C ASN A 147 -2.81 -0.46 -0.43
N LEU A 148 -2.95 0.25 0.68
CA LEU A 148 -2.21 -0.03 1.92
C LEU A 148 -3.08 -0.89 2.82
N ALA A 149 -2.51 -1.91 3.45
CA ALA A 149 -3.25 -2.75 4.40
C ALA A 149 -2.48 -2.93 5.70
N PHE A 150 -3.15 -2.73 6.83
CA PHE A 150 -2.58 -2.89 8.16
C PHE A 150 -3.66 -3.12 9.23
N PRO A 151 -3.32 -3.76 10.35
CA PRO A 151 -4.28 -4.07 11.40
C PRO A 151 -4.62 -2.85 12.26
N ARG A 152 -5.86 -2.82 12.79
CA ARG A 152 -6.38 -1.73 13.63
C ARG A 152 -5.51 -1.50 14.88
N GLU A 153 -4.97 -2.56 15.45
CA GLU A 153 -4.23 -2.61 16.71
C GLU A 153 -2.98 -1.74 16.71
N TYR A 154 -2.46 -1.40 15.52
CA TYR A 154 -1.33 -0.48 15.39
C TYR A 154 -1.72 0.99 15.55
N ALA A 155 -2.99 1.32 15.83
CA ALA A 155 -3.42 2.68 16.07
C ALA A 155 -2.77 3.28 17.32
N ARG A 156 -2.35 4.55 17.21
CA ARG A 156 -2.15 5.42 18.37
C ARG A 156 -3.50 6.07 18.70
N VAL A 157 -4.00 5.82 19.90
CA VAL A 157 -5.24 6.43 20.38
C VAL A 157 -4.93 7.78 21.03
N LEU A 158 -5.46 8.86 20.48
CA LEU A 158 -5.47 10.16 21.12
C LEU A 158 -6.54 10.14 22.21
N LYS A 159 -6.13 10.23 23.47
CA LYS A 159 -7.08 10.47 24.56
C LYS A 159 -7.61 11.88 24.43
N ARG A 160 -8.93 12.00 24.48
CA ARG A 160 -9.65 13.27 24.51
C ARG A 160 -9.54 13.92 25.89
#